data_AF-A0AAJ2BA37-F1
#
_entry.id   AF-A0AAJ2BA37-F1
#
_cell.length_a   1.000
_cell.length_b   1.000
_cell.length_c   1.000
_cell.angle_alpha   90.00
_cell.angle_beta   90.00
_cell.angle_gamma   90.00
#
_symmetry.space_group_name_H-M   'P 1'
#
loop_
_entity.id
_entity.type
_entity.pdbx_description
1 polymer ?
#
loop_
_entity_poly.entity_id
_entity_poly.type
_entity_poly.pdbx_seq_one_letter_code
_entity_poly.pdbx_strand_id
1 'polypeptide(L)' 'MSKALSVGLRIRVLAAVDGGASHREAAEGFGVSAASVSRWHSLQIR' A
#
# COMPACT_ATOMS: atom_id res chain seq x y z
N MET A 1 18.98 -4.91 -2.51
CA MET A 1 18.27 -4.45 -1.30
C MET A 1 16.82 -4.91 -1.35
N SER A 2 16.33 -5.52 -0.26
CA SER A 2 14.95 -5.33 0.23
C SER A 2 13.72 -5.74 -0.63
N LYS A 3 13.78 -6.72 -1.55
CA LYS A 3 12.55 -7.19 -2.24
C LYS A 3 11.51 -7.79 -1.27
N ALA A 4 11.96 -8.51 -0.25
CA ALA A 4 11.10 -9.06 0.80
C ALA A 4 10.48 -7.96 1.70
N LEU A 5 11.23 -6.90 2.02
CA LEU A 5 10.72 -5.75 2.76
C LEU A 5 9.62 -5.01 1.96
N SER A 6 9.79 -4.94 0.63
CA SER A 6 8.84 -4.28 -0.28
C SER A 6 7.50 -5.03 -0.39
N VAL A 7 7.51 -6.37 -0.37
CA VAL A 7 6.27 -7.17 -0.36
C VAL A 7 5.53 -7.04 0.98
N GLY A 8 6.25 -7.16 2.10
CA GLY A 8 5.64 -7.00 3.43
C GLY A 8 5.04 -5.61 3.64
N LEU A 9 5.72 -4.56 3.16
CA LEU A 9 5.21 -3.19 3.16
C LEU A 9 3.91 -3.08 2.36
N ARG A 10 3.91 -3.63 1.14
CA ARG A 10 2.72 -3.61 0.26
C ARG A 10 1.52 -4.29 0.89
N ILE A 11 1.71 -5.45 1.53
CA ILE A 11 0.64 -6.18 2.21
C ILE A 11 0.03 -5.33 3.33
N ARG A 12 0.87 -4.72 4.18
CA ARG A 12 0.39 -3.89 5.29
C ARG A 12 -0.33 -2.63 4.81
N VAL A 13 0.18 -1.99 3.77
CA VAL A 13 -0.47 -0.83 3.13
C VAL A 13 -1.83 -1.20 2.56
N LEU A 14 -1.94 -2.32 1.83
CA LEU A 14 -3.21 -2.76 1.26
C LEU A 14 -4.20 -3.21 2.33
N ALA A 15 -3.74 -3.84 3.41
CA ALA A 15 -4.60 -4.17 4.56
C ALA A 15 -5.16 -2.93 5.25
N ALA A 16 -4.41 -1.83 5.33
CA ALA A 16 -4.92 -0.57 5.86
C ALA A 16 -6.01 0.03 4.96
N VAL A 17 -5.83 -0.05 3.63
CA VAL A 17 -6.83 0.41 2.66
C VAL A 17 -8.10 -0.45 2.74
N ASP A 18 -7.96 -1.77 2.82
CA ASP A 18 -9.08 -2.70 3.02
C ASP A 18 -9.82 -2.47 4.35
N GLY A 19 -9.09 -2.04 5.38
CA GLY A 19 -9.64 -1.58 6.66
C GLY A 19 -10.35 -0.22 6.63
N GLY A 20 -10.48 0.41 5.46
CA GLY A 20 -11.22 1.66 5.26
C GLY A 20 -10.36 2.93 5.22
N ALA A 21 -9.04 2.83 5.32
CA ALA A 21 -8.17 3.99 5.15
C ALA A 21 -8.19 4.45 3.68
N SER A 22 -8.17 5.77 3.46
CA SER A 22 -7.94 6.30 2.12
C SER A 22 -6.50 5.99 1.66
N HIS A 23 -6.30 6.01 0.35
CA HIS A 23 -4.97 5.83 -0.25
C HIS A 23 -3.94 6.85 0.26
N ARG A 24 -4.38 8.05 0.68
CA ARG A 24 -3.50 9.07 1.24
C ARG A 24 -3.14 8.79 2.69
N GLU A 25 -4.12 8.44 3.52
CA GLU A 25 -3.88 8.06 4.92
C GLU A 25 -2.96 6.84 5.03
N ALA A 26 -3.20 5.80 4.21
CA ALA A 26 -2.33 4.63 4.13
C ALA A 26 -0.94 4.97 3.56
N ALA A 27 -0.84 5.97 2.68
CA ALA A 27 0.45 6.38 2.14
C ALA A 27 1.31 7.11 3.20
N GLU A 28 0.69 8.07 3.91
CA GLU A 28 1.34 8.84 4.98
C GLU A 28 1.75 7.95 6.15
N GLY A 29 0.88 7.03 6.60
CA GLY A 29 1.17 6.13 7.72
C GLY A 29 2.33 5.15 7.46
N PHE A 30 2.65 4.88 6.19
CA PHE A 30 3.70 3.93 5.78
C PHE A 30 4.87 4.57 5.03
N GLY A 31 4.89 5.89 4.89
CA GLY A 31 5.97 6.63 4.22
C GLY A 31 6.10 6.32 2.73
N VAL A 32 5.00 6.03 2.04
CA VAL A 32 4.96 5.78 0.59
C VAL A 32 4.15 6.87 -0.12
N SER A 33 4.19 6.90 -1.45
CA SER A 33 3.34 7.82 -2.22
C SER A 33 1.94 7.21 -2.44
N ALA A 34 0.89 8.04 -2.36
CA ALA A 34 -0.49 7.61 -2.63
C ALA A 34 -0.66 7.01 -4.05
N ALA A 35 0.13 7.47 -5.02
CA ALA A 35 0.18 6.90 -6.36
C ALA A 35 0.67 5.44 -6.36
N SER A 36 1.64 5.10 -5.52
CA SER A 36 2.11 3.72 -5.35
C SER A 36 1.03 2.84 -4.76
N VAL A 37 0.32 3.33 -3.74
CA VAL A 37 -0.80 2.62 -3.11
C VAL A 37 -1.90 2.34 -4.12
N SER A 38 -2.32 3.34 -4.89
CA SER A 38 -3.35 3.21 -5.93
C SER A 38 -2.96 2.18 -6.99
N ARG A 39 -1.71 2.21 -7.46
CA ARG A 39 -1.18 1.21 -8.40
C ARG A 39 -1.21 -0.19 -7.81
N TRP A 40 -0.86 -0.33 -6.52
CA TRP A 40 -0.82 -1.62 -5.87
C TRP A 40 -2.21 -2.22 -5.69
N HIS A 41 -3.18 -1.41 -5.27
CA HIS A 41 -4.57 -1.79 -5.11
C HIS A 41 -5.19 -2.22 -6.45
N SER A 42 -4.91 -1.45 -7.51
CA SER A 42 -5.36 -1.77 -8.87
C SER A 42 -4.79 -3.08 -9.43
N LEU A 43 -3.61 -3.50 -8.95
CA LEU A 43 -2.99 -4.78 -9.33
C LEU A 43 -3.50 -5.96 -8.50
N GLN A 44 -4.18 -5.72 -7.36
CA GLN A 44 -4.75 -6.78 -6.51
C GLN A 44 -6.17 -7.17 -6.97
N ILE A 45 -6.93 -6.24 -7.53
CA ILE A 45 -8.32 -6.45 -7.98
C ILE A 45 -8.38 -7.05 -9.40
N ARG A 46 -7.25 -7.14 -10.11
CA ARG A 46 -7.14 -7.84 -11.40
C ARG A 46 -6.94 -9.33 -11.20
#